data_AF-A0A081DD55-F1
#
_entry.id   AF-A0A081DD55-F1
#
_cell.length_a   1.000
_cell.length_b   1.000
_cell.length_c   1.000
_cell.angle_alpha   90.00
_cell.angle_beta   90.00
_cell.angle_gamma   90.00
#
_symmetry.space_group_name_H-M   'P 1'
#
loop_
_entity.id
_entity.type
_entity.pdbx_description
1 polymer ?
#
loop_
_entity_poly.entity_id
_entity_poly.type
_entity_poly.pdbx_seq_one_letter_code
_entity_poly.pdbx_strand_id
1 'polypeptide(L)'
;MTSLMMSAQLDVFQQRSQFLLNSYVRDGLVDYKNLKEDTKTIDILKESLSKTKLDELSSQELKAFLINAYNMTVIISIVENYPTSSVMDIDGFLIKLNI
;
A
#
# COMPACT_ATOMS: atom_id res chain seq x y z
N MET A 1 -21.80 21.38 13.23
CA MET A 1 -22.07 20.06 12.63
C MET A 1 -21.08 19.66 11.53
N THR A 2 -19.98 20.40 11.34
CA THR A 2 -18.99 20.16 10.26
C THR A 2 -17.91 19.14 10.63
N SER A 3 -17.72 18.83 11.92
CA SER A 3 -16.71 17.88 12.40
C SER A 3 -17.05 16.41 12.16
N LEU A 4 -18.34 16.06 12.03
CA LEU A 4 -18.78 14.66 11.86
C LEU A 4 -18.67 14.16 10.40
N MET A 5 -18.55 15.07 9.44
CA MET A 5 -18.47 14.75 8.00
C MET A 5 -17.03 14.57 7.52
N MET A 6 -16.03 15.10 8.26
CA MET A 6 -14.60 14.91 7.95
C MET A 6 -14.12 13.47 8.16
N SER A 7 -14.77 12.70 9.05
CA SER A 7 -14.44 11.29 9.33
C SER A 7 -15.04 10.28 8.34
N ALA A 8 -15.92 10.71 7.43
CA ALA A 8 -16.61 9.81 6.49
C ALA A 8 -15.83 9.56 5.19
N GLN A 9 -14.74 10.31 4.98
CA GLN A 9 -13.83 10.17 3.84
C GLN A 9 -12.45 9.77 4.35
N LEU A 10 -12.36 8.60 4.98
CA LEU A 10 -11.08 7.92 5.11
C LEU A 10 -10.50 7.82 3.69
N ASP A 11 -9.30 8.36 3.45
CA ASP A 11 -8.69 8.41 2.13
C ASP A 11 -8.85 7.06 1.39
N VAL A 12 -9.18 7.10 0.08
CA VAL A 12 -9.49 5.88 -0.68
C VAL A 12 -8.33 4.90 -0.57
N PHE A 13 -7.09 5.37 -0.65
CA PHE A 13 -5.91 4.54 -0.48
C PHE A 13 -5.84 3.92 0.92
N GLN A 14 -6.19 4.64 1.99
CA GLN A 14 -6.28 4.07 3.33
C GLN A 14 -7.32 2.95 3.44
N GLN A 15 -8.51 3.12 2.85
CA GLN A 15 -9.54 2.08 2.84
C GLN A 15 -9.09 0.84 2.05
N ARG A 16 -8.41 1.03 0.90
CA ARG A 16 -7.88 -0.08 0.09
C ARG A 16 -6.73 -0.80 0.79
N SER A 17 -5.84 -0.05 1.44
CA SER A 17 -4.76 -0.61 2.26
C SER A 17 -5.32 -1.46 3.40
N GLN A 18 -6.32 -0.94 4.13
CA GLN A 18 -6.96 -1.68 5.22
C GLN A 18 -7.67 -2.93 4.72
N PHE A 19 -8.36 -2.86 3.58
CA PHE A 19 -8.99 -4.02 2.96
C PHE A 19 -7.95 -5.08 2.60
N LEU A 20 -6.85 -4.71 1.95
CA LEU A 20 -5.78 -5.66 1.59
C LEU A 20 -5.24 -6.34 2.85
N LEU A 21 -4.88 -5.56 3.87
CA LEU A 21 -4.33 -6.08 5.12
C LEU A 21 -5.31 -7.04 5.81
N ASN A 22 -6.58 -6.65 5.93
CA ASN A 22 -7.59 -7.50 6.57
C ASN A 22 -7.89 -8.77 5.75
N SER A 23 -7.84 -8.70 4.43
CA SER A 23 -8.15 -9.83 3.56
C SER A 23 -6.99 -10.82 3.47
N TYR A 24 -5.75 -10.32 3.40
CA TYR A 24 -4.58 -11.11 2.99
C TYR A 24 -3.47 -11.22 4.04
N VAL A 25 -3.61 -10.60 5.23
CA VAL A 25 -2.62 -10.75 6.31
C VAL A 25 -3.18 -11.62 7.44
N ARG A 26 -2.43 -12.66 7.82
CA ARG A 26 -2.72 -13.53 8.96
C ARG A 26 -1.44 -13.70 9.77
N ASP A 27 -1.53 -13.52 11.08
CA ASP A 27 -0.38 -13.65 12.00
C ASP A 27 0.86 -12.85 11.58
N GLY A 28 0.63 -11.66 11.00
CA GLY A 28 1.69 -10.79 10.50
C GLY A 28 2.31 -11.21 9.16
N LEU A 29 1.82 -12.28 8.53
CA LEU A 29 2.29 -12.79 7.25
C LEU A 29 1.27 -12.48 6.13
N VAL A 30 1.77 -12.04 4.98
CA VAL A 30 0.95 -11.77 3.80
C VAL A 30 0.80 -13.05 2.96
N ASP A 31 -0.43 -13.39 2.59
CA ASP A 31 -0.75 -14.49 1.68
C ASP A 31 -0.53 -14.08 0.22
N TYR A 32 0.74 -13.96 -0.18
CA TYR A 32 1.12 -13.56 -1.53
C TYR A 32 0.62 -14.50 -2.62
N LYS A 33 0.45 -15.80 -2.30
CA LYS A 33 -0.03 -16.79 -3.26
C LYS A 33 -1.45 -16.47 -3.71
N ASN A 34 -2.36 -16.22 -2.77
CA ASN A 34 -3.74 -15.87 -3.11
C ASN A 34 -3.87 -14.41 -3.56
N LEU A 35 -3.08 -13.49 -2.98
CA LEU A 35 -3.10 -12.09 -3.38
C LEU A 35 -2.66 -11.87 -4.83
N LYS A 36 -1.73 -12.69 -5.35
CA LYS A 36 -1.32 -12.64 -6.77
C LYS A 36 -2.48 -12.89 -7.74
N GLU A 37 -3.43 -13.73 -7.35
CA GLU A 37 -4.60 -14.05 -8.19
C GLU A 37 -5.67 -12.94 -8.14
N ASP A 38 -5.68 -12.10 -7.09
CA ASP A 38 -6.57 -10.94 -6.97
C ASP A 38 -5.97 -9.66 -7.57
N THR A 39 -5.78 -9.70 -8.88
CA THR A 39 -5.27 -8.56 -9.69
C THR A 39 -6.10 -7.28 -9.48
N LYS A 40 -7.41 -7.42 -9.29
CA LYS A 40 -8.33 -6.29 -9.10
C LYS A 40 -8.01 -5.50 -7.83
N THR A 41 -7.76 -6.17 -6.72
CA THR A 41 -7.38 -5.49 -5.46
C THR A 41 -6.08 -4.70 -5.64
N ILE A 42 -5.09 -5.28 -6.33
CA ILE A 42 -3.80 -4.64 -6.60
C ILE A 42 -3.97 -3.43 -7.52
N ASP A 43 -4.71 -3.56 -8.62
CA ASP A 43 -4.93 -2.46 -9.56
C ASP A 43 -5.63 -1.26 -8.92
N ILE A 44 -6.68 -1.53 -8.13
CA ILE A 44 -7.40 -0.49 -7.39
C ILE A 44 -6.49 0.19 -6.37
N LEU A 45 -5.60 -0.56 -5.69
CA LEU A 45 -4.66 0.00 -4.75
C LEU A 45 -3.63 0.90 -5.45
N LYS A 46 -3.06 0.45 -6.59
CA LYS A 46 -2.15 1.24 -7.43
C LYS A 46 -2.81 2.52 -7.94
N GLU A 47 -4.06 2.43 -8.39
CA GLU A 47 -4.84 3.58 -8.82
C GLU A 47 -5.07 4.57 -7.66
N SER A 48 -5.38 4.07 -6.47
CA SER A 48 -5.57 4.94 -5.30
C SER A 48 -4.28 5.67 -4.90
N LEU A 49 -3.13 4.97 -4.93
CA LEU A 49 -1.81 5.56 -4.67
C LEU A 49 -1.49 6.70 -5.63
N SER A 50 -1.76 6.53 -6.93
CA SER A 50 -1.44 7.55 -7.94
C SER A 50 -2.37 8.76 -7.91
N LYS A 51 -3.56 8.62 -7.32
CA LYS A 51 -4.57 9.68 -7.23
C LYS A 51 -4.50 10.48 -5.93
N THR A 52 -3.77 10.04 -4.90
CA THR A 52 -3.66 10.80 -3.65
C THR A 52 -2.85 12.08 -3.88
N LYS A 53 -3.44 13.22 -3.50
CA LYS A 53 -2.79 14.53 -3.57
C LYS A 53 -2.10 14.87 -2.26
N LEU A 54 -0.77 14.92 -2.28
CA LEU A 54 0.05 15.05 -1.06
C LEU A 54 0.11 16.48 -0.51
N ASP A 55 -0.07 17.48 -1.37
CA ASP A 55 -0.05 18.90 -1.05
C ASP A 55 -1.27 19.35 -0.24
N GLU A 56 -2.34 18.56 -0.24
CA GLU A 56 -3.55 18.79 0.54
C GLU A 56 -3.50 18.16 1.94
N LEU A 57 -2.46 17.36 2.27
CA LEU A 57 -2.35 16.64 3.54
C LEU A 57 -1.68 17.47 4.63
N SER A 58 -2.17 17.37 5.88
CA SER A 58 -1.42 17.85 7.05
C SER A 58 -0.13 17.05 7.23
N SER A 59 0.82 17.58 8.01
CA SER A 59 2.09 16.87 8.27
C SER A 59 1.88 15.49 8.91
N GLN A 60 0.86 15.32 9.73
CA GLN A 60 0.53 14.04 10.36
C GLN A 60 -0.05 13.05 9.35
N GLU A 61 -0.98 13.50 8.51
CA GLU A 61 -1.57 12.68 7.44
C GLU A 61 -0.54 12.30 6.40
N LEU A 62 0.31 13.23 5.98
CA LEU A 62 1.41 12.96 5.04
C LEU A 62 2.36 11.89 5.60
N LYS A 63 2.73 11.99 6.88
CA LYS A 63 3.57 10.98 7.52
C LYS A 63 2.91 9.60 7.52
N ALA A 64 1.64 9.53 7.90
CA ALA A 64 0.89 8.27 7.91
C ALA A 64 0.74 7.69 6.50
N PHE A 65 0.44 8.54 5.51
CA PHE A 65 0.35 8.18 4.10
C PHE A 65 1.67 7.59 3.62
N LEU A 66 2.80 8.25 3.83
CA LEU A 66 4.11 7.78 3.34
C LEU A 66 4.51 6.42 3.92
N ILE A 67 4.24 6.18 5.21
CA ILE A 67 4.50 4.89 5.85
C ILE A 67 3.65 3.79 5.22
N ASN A 68 2.35 4.04 5.06
CA ASN A 68 1.44 3.07 4.46
C ASN A 68 1.76 2.85 2.97
N ALA A 69 2.08 3.91 2.23
CA ALA A 69 2.44 3.86 0.83
C ALA A 69 3.69 2.99 0.63
N TYR A 70 4.73 3.18 1.45
CA TYR A 70 5.91 2.32 1.43
C TYR A 70 5.55 0.84 1.64
N ASN A 71 4.79 0.53 2.70
CA ASN A 71 4.39 -0.86 2.99
C ASN A 71 3.55 -1.46 1.86
N MET A 72 2.64 -0.70 1.26
CA MET A 72 1.83 -1.16 0.13
C MET A 72 2.66 -1.34 -1.13
N THR A 73 3.62 -0.45 -1.42
CA THR A 73 4.55 -0.60 -2.53
C THR A 73 5.39 -1.87 -2.38
N VAL A 74 5.90 -2.19 -1.18
CA VAL A 74 6.59 -3.46 -0.92
C VAL A 74 5.71 -4.66 -1.29
N ILE A 75 4.46 -4.68 -0.82
CA ILE A 75 3.52 -5.78 -1.10
C ILE A 75 3.24 -5.89 -2.61
N ILE A 76 2.94 -4.77 -3.27
CA ILE A 76 2.68 -4.73 -4.72
C ILE A 76 3.88 -5.28 -5.48
N SER A 77 5.10 -4.83 -5.16
CA SER A 77 6.32 -5.29 -5.84
C SER A 77 6.54 -6.80 -5.63
N ILE A 78 6.31 -7.33 -4.43
CA ILE A 78 6.40 -8.77 -4.20
C ILE A 78 5.35 -9.52 -5.02
N VAL A 79 4.11 -9.03 -5.09
CA VAL A 79 3.04 -9.66 -5.87
C VAL A 79 3.38 -9.70 -7.37
N GLU A 80 3.85 -8.59 -7.92
CA GLU A 80 4.25 -8.47 -9.33
C GLU A 80 5.44 -9.37 -9.68
N ASN A 81 6.28 -9.71 -8.70
CA ASN A 81 7.48 -10.54 -8.87
C ASN A 81 7.35 -11.92 -8.20
N TYR A 82 6.16 -12.33 -7.78
CA TYR A 82 5.98 -13.58 -7.05
C TYR A 82 6.15 -14.81 -7.97
N PRO A 83 6.85 -15.89 -7.54
CA PRO A 83 7.51 -16.04 -6.25
C PRO A 83 8.87 -15.34 -6.21
N THR A 84 9.14 -14.64 -5.11
CA THR A 84 10.45 -14.09 -4.77
C THR A 84 10.79 -14.43 -3.32
N SER A 85 12.08 -14.63 -3.03
CA SER A 85 12.56 -14.90 -1.66
C SER A 85 12.68 -13.62 -0.84
N SER A 86 12.89 -12.47 -1.48
CA SER A 86 13.02 -11.17 -0.82
C SER A 86 12.63 -10.04 -1.77
N VAL A 87 12.05 -8.97 -1.21
CA VAL A 87 11.84 -7.72 -1.97
C VAL A 87 13.17 -7.09 -2.41
N MET A 88 14.26 -7.41 -1.72
CA MET A 88 15.62 -6.97 -2.08
C MET A 88 16.19 -7.67 -3.31
N ASP A 89 15.58 -8.78 -3.73
CA ASP A 89 15.97 -9.52 -4.93
C ASP A 89 15.25 -8.98 -6.19
N ILE A 90 14.36 -7.99 -6.03
CA ILE A 90 13.66 -7.33 -7.12
C ILE A 90 14.51 -6.17 -7.64
N ASP A 91 15.01 -6.31 -8.86
CA ASP A 91 15.83 -5.30 -9.51
C ASP A 91 15.14 -3.94 -9.54
N GLY A 92 15.85 -2.91 -9.04
CA GLY A 92 15.36 -1.54 -9.02
C GLY A 92 14.34 -1.21 -7.93
N PHE A 93 13.94 -2.16 -7.07
CA PHE A 93 12.99 -1.88 -5.97
C PHE A 93 13.58 -0.93 -4.92
N LEU A 94 14.76 -1.27 -4.41
CA LEU A 94 15.59 -0.38 -3.60
C LEU A 94 16.94 -0.32 -4.30
N ILE A 95 17.26 0.83 -4.89
CA ILE A 95 18.62 1.10 -5.34
C ILE A 95 19.49 0.95 -4.10
N LYS A 96 20.34 -0.09 -4.07
CA LYS A 96 21.43 -0.19 -3.10
C LYS A 96 22.29 1.05 -3.31
N LEU A 97 22.08 2.06 -2.48
CA LEU A 97 23.06 3.12 -2.31
C LEU A 97 24.28 2.43 -1.71
N ASN A 98 25.30 2.21 -2.54
CA ASN A 98 26.64 1.91 -2.06
C ASN A 98 27.18 3.19 -1.41
N ILE A 99 26.78 3.43 -0.17
CA ILE A 99 27.39 4.40 0.74
C ILE A 99 28.49 3.71 1.53
#